data_AF-A0A524EQQ2-F1
#
_entry.id   AF-A0A524EQQ2-F1
#
_cell.length_a   1.000
_cell.length_b   1.000
_cell.length_c   1.000
_cell.angle_alpha   90.00
_cell.angle_beta   90.00
_cell.angle_gamma   90.00
#
_symmetry.space_group_name_H-M   'P 1'
#
loop_
_entity.id
_entity.type
_entity.pdbx_description
1 polymer ?
#
loop_
_entity_poly.entity_id
_entity_poly.type
_entity_poly.pdbx_seq_one_letter_code
_entity_poly.pdbx_strand_id
1 'polypeptide(L)'
;MGNVNYPPENIYNPSSLKKINYDQIILWMLSNNELCKWSDFRCEPIEIPTGSLSRHMETLKRKGFVENVKRGYYKITSDGKRRFHELSMEKNKVRQLNYPPKLILNSGRNYPHWILWMVYNNRFCKRADFLKNPLAINQSSLSKSLRLLMDKGFIEKDQKKYKITRTGKSAYSRMLQNYDLDRQTILEEENKRIEGLTDKIINFFEKFNIRDKEIQFRFLKYILKLDYEKVKNLIKKEEIFYKIILFLAMNHPDRYPHFISIQDFSQIYEIKKVTLEYYVGEISEGKIYSLKFFNLKKSSGELYYFPSNGSLERMLRVITENEITKISYLNKLFSKSRAAIALSMESILNEIIDKSCKFLFHKDLGEPLRKFLSEYIKYLAYKFEIKKDLKDSYDKLEGLIWQNITDLIDSQTYRDLEEQCREKSKDIDRELKSDPDNINLYYLKLKQLIYFNQYNDAIELLDKMLKDFPDNDKDIKLLKAVVLRRMQLIQEGLDIINKLIIKYPEDNSLLSYKAYWLQFLDKRQEAVSIIQKLSDKEPNNGLYEDTFGEILMYFQEYEEAAKKFVKSLVLGSDEWYIFQTYIKLGICYKATGNLDLAALNLKKGIEIIEKKVKEPETKQKWLTIANLFLSDL
;
A
#
# COMPACT_ATOMS: atom_id res chain seq x y z
N MET A 1 -35.26 61.27 1.03
CA MET A 1 -35.82 60.26 0.11
C MET A 1 -34.81 59.13 0.05
N GLY A 2 -35.14 57.95 0.57
CA GLY A 2 -34.19 56.84 0.62
C GLY A 2 -33.89 56.32 -0.79
N ASN A 3 -32.61 56.11 -1.11
CA ASN A 3 -32.20 55.53 -2.38
C ASN A 3 -32.78 54.11 -2.47
N VAL A 4 -33.71 53.90 -3.42
CA VAL A 4 -34.21 52.57 -3.75
C VAL A 4 -33.10 51.83 -4.48
N ASN A 5 -32.68 50.69 -3.95
CA ASN A 5 -31.75 49.78 -4.59
C ASN A 5 -32.48 49.05 -5.73
N TYR A 6 -31.92 49.13 -6.93
CA TYR A 6 -32.42 48.42 -8.11
C TYR A 6 -31.54 47.20 -8.42
N PRO A 7 -32.13 46.10 -8.95
CA PRO A 7 -31.37 44.91 -9.31
C PRO A 7 -30.34 45.23 -10.39
N PRO A 8 -29.22 44.49 -10.45
CA PRO A 8 -28.25 44.61 -11.53
C PRO A 8 -28.85 44.32 -12.91
N GLU A 9 -28.28 44.91 -13.95
CA GLU A 9 -28.79 44.90 -15.35
C GLU A 9 -29.07 43.49 -15.89
N ASN A 10 -28.25 42.51 -15.52
CA ASN A 10 -28.44 41.10 -15.88
C ASN A 10 -29.72 40.45 -15.32
N ILE A 11 -30.41 41.08 -14.36
CA ILE A 11 -31.66 40.59 -13.78
C ILE A 11 -32.88 41.19 -14.50
N TYR A 12 -32.86 42.50 -14.81
CA TYR A 12 -33.99 43.18 -15.45
C TYR A 12 -33.89 43.31 -16.97
N ASN A 13 -32.70 43.16 -17.56
CA ASN A 13 -32.43 43.16 -19.01
C ASN A 13 -31.56 41.96 -19.44
N PRO A 14 -32.09 40.71 -19.38
CA PRO A 14 -31.34 39.52 -19.81
C PRO A 14 -31.14 39.49 -21.33
N SER A 15 -30.00 38.97 -21.80
CA SER A 15 -29.62 38.87 -23.23
C SER A 15 -30.76 38.38 -24.14
N SER A 16 -30.78 38.83 -25.41
CA SER A 16 -31.83 38.74 -26.46
C SER A 16 -32.60 37.42 -26.67
N LEU A 17 -32.26 36.33 -25.99
CA LEU A 17 -32.88 35.00 -26.08
C LEU A 17 -33.65 34.57 -24.81
N LYS A 18 -33.76 35.40 -23.76
CA LYS A 18 -34.45 35.03 -22.50
C LYS A 18 -35.61 35.97 -22.15
N LYS A 19 -36.77 35.41 -21.81
CA LYS A 19 -37.93 36.15 -21.30
C LYS A 19 -37.63 36.73 -19.90
N ILE A 20 -38.04 37.97 -19.69
CA ILE A 20 -37.94 38.69 -18.41
C ILE A 20 -38.82 38.02 -17.36
N ASN A 21 -38.28 37.77 -16.17
CA ASN A 21 -39.03 37.20 -15.04
C ASN A 21 -39.37 38.29 -14.02
N TYR A 22 -40.60 38.81 -14.09
CA TYR A 22 -41.06 39.89 -13.23
C TYR A 22 -41.15 39.51 -11.74
N ASP A 23 -41.46 38.25 -11.40
CA ASP A 23 -41.49 37.81 -10.00
C ASP A 23 -40.11 37.92 -9.35
N GLN A 24 -39.05 37.60 -10.10
CA GLN A 24 -37.68 37.71 -9.62
C GLN A 24 -37.26 39.17 -9.41
N ILE A 25 -37.66 40.07 -10.31
CA ILE A 25 -37.35 41.50 -10.19
C ILE A 25 -38.07 42.09 -8.98
N ILE A 26 -39.36 41.79 -8.82
CA ILE A 26 -40.19 42.29 -7.73
C ILE A 26 -39.66 41.82 -6.37
N LEU A 27 -39.37 40.52 -6.24
CA LEU A 27 -38.84 39.95 -5.00
C LEU A 27 -37.41 40.43 -4.70
N TRP A 28 -36.57 40.66 -5.72
CA TRP A 28 -35.24 41.24 -5.53
C TRP A 28 -35.35 42.65 -4.93
N MET A 29 -36.21 43.50 -5.52
CA MET A 29 -36.38 44.87 -5.04
C MET A 29 -36.92 44.89 -3.61
N LEU A 30 -37.92 44.06 -3.30
CA LEU A 30 -38.47 43.98 -1.94
C LEU A 30 -37.53 43.33 -0.92
N SER A 31 -36.55 42.53 -1.36
CA SER A 31 -35.56 41.92 -0.48
C SER A 31 -34.39 42.84 -0.13
N ASN A 32 -34.08 43.81 -0.99
CA ASN A 32 -32.92 44.70 -0.86
C ASN A 32 -33.31 46.15 -0.48
N ASN A 33 -34.60 46.37 -0.21
CA ASN A 33 -35.15 47.62 0.27
C ASN A 33 -36.09 47.32 1.44
N GLU A 34 -36.08 48.17 2.48
CA GLU A 34 -36.95 47.98 3.64
C GLU A 34 -38.45 48.11 3.30
N LEU A 35 -38.77 48.95 2.31
CA LEU A 35 -40.12 49.25 1.84
C LEU A 35 -40.07 49.74 0.38
N CYS A 36 -40.90 49.20 -0.52
CA CYS A 36 -41.02 49.68 -1.90
C CYS A 36 -42.43 50.22 -2.18
N LYS A 37 -42.51 51.35 -2.88
CA LYS A 37 -43.75 51.91 -3.43
C LYS A 37 -44.09 51.25 -4.77
N TRP A 38 -45.36 51.29 -5.14
CA TRP A 38 -45.81 50.87 -6.46
C TRP A 38 -45.08 51.58 -7.61
N SER A 39 -44.80 52.88 -7.44
CA SER A 39 -44.06 53.70 -8.40
C SER A 39 -42.65 53.17 -8.65
N ASP A 40 -42.00 52.60 -7.63
CA ASP A 40 -40.59 52.24 -7.68
C ASP A 40 -40.33 51.10 -8.69
N PHE A 41 -41.31 50.24 -8.94
CA PHE A 41 -41.23 49.17 -9.94
C PHE A 41 -41.45 49.65 -11.39
N ARG A 42 -41.72 50.94 -11.57
CA ARG A 42 -42.02 51.54 -12.88
C ARG A 42 -41.22 52.81 -13.16
N CYS A 43 -40.14 53.05 -12.45
CA CYS A 43 -39.21 54.15 -12.70
C CYS A 43 -37.90 53.58 -13.23
N GLU A 44 -37.16 54.34 -14.04
CA GLU A 44 -35.83 53.94 -14.47
C GLU A 44 -34.95 53.54 -13.27
N PRO A 45 -34.17 52.44 -13.38
CA PRO A 45 -33.90 51.66 -14.59
C PRO A 45 -34.89 50.51 -14.89
N ILE A 46 -36.02 50.41 -14.17
CA ILE A 46 -36.95 49.27 -14.26
C ILE A 46 -38.38 49.71 -14.59
N GLU A 47 -38.83 49.39 -15.80
CA GLU A 47 -40.19 49.71 -16.25
C GLU A 47 -41.04 48.43 -16.40
N ILE A 48 -41.65 47.95 -15.31
CA ILE A 48 -42.59 46.84 -15.39
C ILE A 48 -43.96 47.35 -15.89
N PRO A 49 -44.53 46.80 -16.99
CA PRO A 49 -45.85 47.20 -17.47
C PRO A 49 -46.93 47.01 -16.40
N THR A 50 -47.85 47.98 -16.28
CA THR A 50 -48.85 48.03 -15.19
C THR A 50 -49.68 46.74 -15.05
N GLY A 51 -50.10 46.15 -16.18
CA GLY A 51 -50.88 44.91 -16.17
C GLY A 51 -50.05 43.70 -15.69
N SER A 52 -48.77 43.65 -16.04
CA SER A 52 -47.85 42.60 -15.59
C SER A 52 -47.53 42.77 -14.11
N LEU A 53 -47.21 43.99 -13.67
CA LEU A 53 -46.93 44.28 -12.26
C LEU A 53 -48.12 43.92 -11.37
N SER A 54 -49.35 44.26 -11.78
CA SER A 54 -50.56 43.91 -11.04
C SER A 54 -50.79 42.41 -10.93
N ARG A 55 -50.72 41.67 -12.04
CA ARG A 55 -50.90 40.22 -12.03
C ARG A 55 -49.85 39.51 -11.16
N HIS A 56 -48.58 39.87 -11.31
CA HIS A 56 -47.49 39.25 -10.58
C HIS A 56 -47.52 39.62 -9.08
N MET A 57 -47.73 40.89 -8.75
CA MET A 57 -47.84 41.35 -7.36
C MET A 57 -49.02 40.69 -6.64
N GLU A 58 -50.19 40.57 -7.29
CA GLU A 58 -51.35 39.90 -6.69
C GLU A 58 -51.09 38.39 -6.46
N THR A 59 -50.40 37.74 -7.40
CA THR A 59 -50.01 36.33 -7.27
C THR A 59 -49.03 36.13 -6.11
N LEU A 60 -48.02 37.00 -5.98
CA LEU A 60 -47.05 36.93 -4.90
C LEU A 60 -47.69 37.21 -3.52
N LYS A 61 -48.66 38.14 -3.46
CA LYS A 61 -49.46 38.37 -2.26
C LYS A 61 -50.31 37.17 -1.88
N ARG A 62 -51.02 36.57 -2.85
CA ARG A 62 -51.87 35.39 -2.62
C ARG A 62 -51.06 34.19 -2.10
N LYS A 63 -49.81 34.06 -2.54
CA LYS A 63 -48.87 33.03 -2.07
C LYS A 63 -48.17 33.39 -0.75
N GLY A 64 -48.48 34.53 -0.14
CA GLY A 64 -47.90 34.97 1.13
C GLY A 64 -46.44 35.43 1.03
N PHE A 65 -45.91 35.66 -0.17
CA PHE A 65 -44.51 36.06 -0.38
C PHE A 65 -44.28 37.58 -0.24
N VAL A 66 -45.34 38.36 -0.47
CA VAL A 66 -45.31 39.82 -0.37
C VAL A 66 -46.52 40.27 0.43
N GLU A 67 -46.32 41.22 1.33
CA GLU A 67 -47.39 41.83 2.11
C GLU A 67 -47.59 43.29 1.73
N ASN A 68 -48.82 43.77 1.86
CA ASN A 68 -49.14 45.18 1.70
C ASN A 68 -49.16 45.83 3.08
N VAL A 69 -48.20 46.71 3.36
CA VAL A 69 -48.08 47.36 4.66
C VAL A 69 -49.05 48.54 4.76
N LYS A 70 -49.16 49.34 3.68
CA LYS A 70 -50.12 50.45 3.50
C LYS A 70 -50.45 50.59 2.01
N ARG A 71 -51.54 51.28 1.65
CA ARG A 71 -51.97 51.44 0.24
C ARG A 71 -50.80 51.95 -0.63
N GLY A 72 -50.38 51.13 -1.59
CA GLY A 72 -49.26 51.42 -2.50
C GLY A 72 -47.86 51.09 -1.98
N TYR A 73 -47.71 50.56 -0.75
CA TYR A 73 -46.43 50.18 -0.14
C TYR A 73 -46.37 48.68 0.16
N TYR A 74 -45.26 48.05 -0.24
CA TYR A 74 -45.08 46.61 -0.21
C TYR A 74 -43.79 46.23 0.51
N LYS A 75 -43.82 45.08 1.18
CA LYS A 75 -42.69 44.48 1.88
C LYS A 75 -42.63 42.98 1.61
N ILE A 76 -41.43 42.42 1.56
CA ILE A 76 -41.24 40.98 1.43
C ILE A 76 -41.47 40.28 2.77
N THR A 77 -42.14 39.13 2.74
CA THR A 77 -42.28 38.27 3.92
C THR A 77 -41.07 37.35 4.07
N SER A 78 -40.96 36.64 5.19
CA SER A 78 -39.93 35.60 5.38
C SER A 78 -39.97 34.50 4.31
N ASP A 79 -41.17 34.06 3.92
CA ASP A 79 -41.35 33.08 2.85
C ASP A 79 -41.05 33.67 1.47
N GLY A 80 -41.32 34.96 1.27
CA GLY A 80 -40.89 35.67 0.07
C GLY A 80 -39.38 35.74 -0.08
N LYS A 81 -38.64 35.98 1.01
CA LYS A 81 -37.17 35.93 1.02
C LYS A 81 -36.66 34.54 0.65
N ARG A 82 -37.28 33.49 1.20
CA ARG A 82 -36.95 32.10 0.82
C ARG A 82 -37.19 31.86 -0.66
N ARG A 83 -38.34 32.29 -1.20
CA ARG A 83 -38.66 32.16 -2.63
C ARG A 83 -37.71 32.97 -3.52
N PHE A 84 -37.28 34.14 -3.07
CA PHE A 84 -36.27 34.95 -3.75
C PHE A 84 -34.92 34.22 -3.81
N HIS A 85 -34.48 33.61 -2.71
CA HIS A 85 -33.28 32.78 -2.69
C HIS A 85 -33.42 31.56 -3.61
N GLU A 86 -34.57 30.91 -3.66
CA GLU A 86 -34.85 29.81 -4.60
C GLU A 86 -34.77 30.26 -6.07
N LEU A 87 -35.42 31.37 -6.44
CA LEU A 87 -35.38 31.91 -7.80
C LEU A 87 -33.99 32.40 -8.21
N SER A 88 -33.20 32.88 -7.25
CA SER A 88 -31.80 33.27 -7.45
C SER A 88 -30.89 32.04 -7.58
N MET A 89 -31.19 30.95 -6.87
CA MET A 89 -30.53 29.65 -7.00
C MET A 89 -30.92 28.90 -8.28
N GLU A 90 -32.14 29.10 -8.78
CA GLU A 90 -32.59 28.55 -10.08
C GLU A 90 -31.79 29.14 -11.25
N LYS A 91 -31.34 30.40 -11.17
CA LYS A 91 -30.38 31.00 -12.13
C LYS A 91 -28.97 30.40 -12.04
N ASN A 92 -28.58 29.80 -10.91
CA ASN A 92 -27.29 29.13 -10.72
C ASN A 92 -27.31 27.64 -11.09
N LYS A 93 -28.37 27.12 -11.71
CA LYS A 93 -28.34 25.80 -12.40
C LYS A 93 -27.79 25.89 -13.82
N VAL A 94 -26.80 26.75 -14.07
CA VAL A 94 -25.80 26.43 -15.09
C VAL A 94 -24.92 25.36 -14.46
N ARG A 95 -24.94 24.15 -15.02
CA ARG A 95 -24.05 23.07 -14.59
C ARG A 95 -22.60 23.56 -14.69
N GLN A 96 -22.02 23.97 -13.56
CA GLN A 96 -20.66 24.47 -13.50
C GLN A 96 -19.73 23.27 -13.66
N LEU A 97 -19.22 23.11 -14.88
CA LEU A 97 -18.33 22.02 -15.22
C LEU A 97 -16.91 22.39 -14.81
N ASN A 98 -16.23 21.49 -14.12
CA ASN A 98 -14.82 21.63 -13.83
C ASN A 98 -14.01 21.23 -15.07
N TYR A 99 -13.42 22.23 -15.73
CA TYR A 99 -12.64 22.04 -16.96
C TYR A 99 -11.16 21.79 -16.65
N PRO A 100 -10.42 21.12 -17.56
CA PRO A 100 -8.99 20.92 -17.40
C PRO A 100 -8.22 22.25 -17.29
N PRO A 101 -7.18 22.33 -16.44
CA PRO A 101 -6.32 23.49 -16.33
C PRO A 101 -5.58 23.75 -17.66
N LYS A 102 -5.14 25.00 -17.86
CA LYS A 102 -4.43 25.44 -19.07
C LYS A 102 -3.22 24.55 -19.40
N LEU A 103 -2.53 24.01 -18.39
CA LEU A 103 -1.39 23.11 -18.60
C LEU A 103 -1.77 21.84 -19.39
N ILE A 104 -2.90 21.22 -19.06
CA ILE A 104 -3.42 20.04 -19.79
C ILE A 104 -3.94 20.45 -21.16
N LEU A 105 -4.59 21.60 -21.28
CA LEU A 105 -5.09 22.12 -22.56
C LEU A 105 -3.96 22.51 -23.52
N ASN A 106 -2.83 22.98 -23.01
CA ASN A 106 -1.68 23.45 -23.80
C ASN A 106 -0.66 22.34 -24.12
N SER A 107 -0.77 21.17 -23.49
CA SER A 107 0.13 20.02 -23.67
C SER A 107 -0.03 19.26 -25.02
N GLY A 108 -0.53 19.93 -26.05
CA GLY A 108 -0.94 19.33 -27.32
C GLY A 108 -2.39 18.85 -27.33
N ARG A 109 -2.91 18.47 -28.51
CA ARG A 109 -4.30 18.03 -28.74
C ARG A 109 -4.57 16.62 -28.20
N ASN A 110 -4.29 16.37 -26.91
CA ASN A 110 -4.52 15.09 -26.24
C ASN A 110 -5.95 14.98 -25.70
N TYR A 111 -6.91 14.81 -26.62
CA TYR A 111 -8.33 14.75 -26.31
C TYR A 111 -8.73 13.66 -25.29
N PRO A 112 -8.10 12.46 -25.26
CA PRO A 112 -8.36 11.48 -24.20
C PRO A 112 -8.11 12.02 -22.79
N HIS A 113 -7.01 12.76 -22.56
CA HIS A 113 -6.70 13.33 -21.25
C HIS A 113 -7.70 14.41 -20.84
N TRP A 114 -8.11 15.24 -21.81
CA TRP A 114 -9.13 16.28 -21.61
C TRP A 114 -10.48 15.67 -21.21
N ILE A 115 -10.88 14.60 -21.91
CA ILE A 115 -12.12 13.89 -21.63
C ILE A 115 -12.06 13.21 -20.27
N LEU A 116 -10.93 12.57 -19.94
CA LEU A 116 -10.75 11.85 -18.68
C LEU A 116 -10.81 12.80 -17.48
N TRP A 117 -10.19 13.98 -17.57
CA TRP A 117 -10.33 15.04 -16.57
C TRP A 117 -11.78 15.48 -16.40
N MET A 118 -12.47 15.72 -17.50
CA MET A 118 -13.86 16.16 -17.48
C MET A 118 -14.77 15.13 -16.81
N VAL A 119 -14.66 13.84 -17.16
CA VAL A 119 -15.53 12.81 -16.55
C VAL A 119 -15.14 12.44 -15.12
N TYR A 120 -13.90 12.70 -14.69
CA TYR A 120 -13.46 12.50 -13.30
C TYR A 120 -13.99 13.63 -12.40
N ASN A 121 -13.77 14.87 -12.81
CA ASN A 121 -14.04 16.05 -11.98
C ASN A 121 -15.51 16.52 -12.02
N ASN A 122 -16.35 15.82 -12.78
CA ASN A 122 -17.77 16.11 -12.91
C ASN A 122 -18.59 14.85 -12.71
N ARG A 123 -19.75 14.94 -12.05
CA ARG A 123 -20.63 13.78 -11.76
C ARG A 123 -20.99 12.93 -12.98
N PHE A 124 -21.03 13.56 -14.16
CA PHE A 124 -21.10 12.95 -15.47
C PHE A 124 -20.69 14.03 -16.50
N CYS A 125 -20.61 13.70 -17.79
CA CYS A 125 -20.49 14.65 -18.89
C CYS A 125 -21.46 14.29 -20.03
N LYS A 126 -21.95 15.27 -20.78
CA LYS A 126 -22.73 15.11 -22.01
C LYS A 126 -21.85 15.45 -23.19
N ARG A 127 -22.19 14.95 -24.38
CA ARG A 127 -21.40 15.22 -25.59
C ARG A 127 -21.22 16.72 -25.89
N ALA A 128 -22.23 17.53 -25.61
CA ALA A 128 -22.19 18.99 -25.78
C ALA A 128 -21.16 19.70 -24.88
N ASP A 129 -20.78 19.09 -23.75
CA ASP A 129 -19.87 19.67 -22.76
C ASP A 129 -18.42 19.73 -23.28
N PHE A 130 -18.08 18.90 -24.27
CA PHE A 130 -16.74 18.84 -24.87
C PHE A 130 -16.58 19.71 -26.12
N LEU A 131 -17.69 20.14 -26.72
CA LEU A 131 -17.71 20.87 -28.00
C LEU A 131 -17.59 22.40 -27.80
N LYS A 132 -17.77 22.89 -26.57
CA LYS A 132 -17.72 24.31 -26.22
C LYS A 132 -16.36 24.69 -25.66
N ASN A 133 -16.02 25.98 -25.69
CA ASN A 133 -14.85 26.51 -24.97
C ASN A 133 -14.96 26.20 -23.47
N PRO A 134 -13.85 25.83 -22.81
CA PRO A 134 -12.45 25.92 -23.26
C PRO A 134 -11.91 24.72 -24.05
N LEU A 135 -12.68 23.64 -24.24
CA LEU A 135 -12.19 22.40 -24.88
C LEU A 135 -12.27 22.40 -26.40
N ALA A 136 -13.40 22.87 -26.95
CA ALA A 136 -13.66 22.98 -28.39
C ALA A 136 -13.22 21.76 -29.22
N ILE A 137 -13.46 20.53 -28.72
CA ILE A 137 -13.07 19.30 -29.42
C ILE A 137 -13.97 19.14 -30.65
N ASN A 138 -13.39 18.89 -31.83
CA ASN A 138 -14.19 18.63 -33.02
C ASN A 138 -14.96 17.28 -32.90
N GLN A 139 -16.05 17.14 -33.67
CA GLN A 139 -16.95 15.98 -33.53
C GLN A 139 -16.28 14.63 -33.85
N SER A 140 -15.37 14.59 -34.81
CA SER A 140 -14.69 13.37 -35.24
C SER A 140 -13.66 12.89 -34.21
N SER A 141 -12.79 13.79 -33.73
CA SER A 141 -11.82 13.52 -32.67
C SER A 141 -12.50 13.17 -31.35
N LEU A 142 -13.60 13.84 -30.99
CA LEU A 142 -14.39 13.52 -29.80
C LEU A 142 -14.93 12.08 -29.86
N SER A 143 -15.51 11.68 -31.00
CA SER A 143 -16.00 10.30 -31.18
C SER A 143 -14.89 9.26 -31.08
N LYS A 144 -13.75 9.49 -31.73
CA LYS A 144 -12.60 8.57 -31.70
C LYS A 144 -12.05 8.40 -30.28
N SER A 145 -11.95 9.50 -29.54
CA SER A 145 -11.37 9.52 -28.19
C SER A 145 -12.30 8.93 -27.14
N LEU A 146 -13.62 9.19 -27.24
CA LEU A 146 -14.61 8.55 -26.38
C LEU A 146 -14.66 7.04 -26.62
N ARG A 147 -14.59 6.58 -27.88
CA ARG A 147 -14.56 5.15 -28.20
C ARG A 147 -13.33 4.48 -27.59
N LEU A 148 -12.15 5.05 -27.79
CA LEU A 148 -10.90 4.54 -27.21
C LEU A 148 -10.97 4.42 -25.68
N LEU A 149 -11.54 5.40 -25.00
CA LEU A 149 -11.68 5.38 -23.54
C LEU A 149 -12.74 4.37 -23.05
N MET A 150 -13.79 4.12 -23.84
CA MET A 150 -14.78 3.08 -23.54
C MET A 150 -14.21 1.68 -23.79
N ASP A 151 -13.45 1.48 -24.87
CA ASP A 151 -12.83 0.18 -25.20
C ASP A 151 -11.78 -0.22 -24.15
N LYS A 152 -11.06 0.77 -23.60
CA LYS A 152 -10.15 0.57 -22.45
C LYS A 152 -10.89 0.41 -21.11
N GLY A 153 -12.21 0.50 -21.11
CA GLY A 153 -13.06 0.41 -19.92
C GLY A 153 -12.91 1.57 -18.96
N PHE A 154 -12.30 2.71 -19.34
CA PHE A 154 -12.05 3.85 -18.47
C PHE A 154 -13.28 4.74 -18.27
N ILE A 155 -14.18 4.75 -19.25
CA ILE A 155 -15.44 5.48 -19.17
C ILE A 155 -16.59 4.59 -19.62
N GLU A 156 -17.76 4.81 -19.05
CA GLU A 156 -19.01 4.15 -19.44
C GLU A 156 -20.00 5.18 -19.96
N LYS A 157 -20.92 4.75 -20.83
CA LYS A 157 -21.97 5.59 -21.41
C LYS A 157 -23.33 5.06 -21.01
N ASP A 158 -24.07 5.86 -20.26
CA ASP A 158 -25.42 5.56 -19.78
C ASP A 158 -26.36 6.73 -20.11
N GLN A 159 -27.48 6.47 -20.81
CA GLN A 159 -28.49 7.47 -21.19
C GLN A 159 -27.92 8.83 -21.69
N LYS A 160 -26.97 8.77 -22.65
CA LYS A 160 -26.26 9.94 -23.23
C LYS A 160 -25.34 10.70 -22.25
N LYS A 161 -25.01 10.11 -21.11
CA LYS A 161 -24.06 10.62 -20.12
C LYS A 161 -22.82 9.73 -20.08
N TYR A 162 -21.66 10.35 -20.02
CA TYR A 162 -20.38 9.68 -19.83
C TYR A 162 -19.97 9.79 -18.36
N LYS A 163 -19.58 8.67 -17.76
CA LYS A 163 -19.10 8.58 -16.37
C LYS A 163 -17.77 7.86 -16.34
N ILE A 164 -16.95 8.18 -15.36
CA ILE A 164 -15.68 7.48 -15.14
C ILE A 164 -15.91 6.17 -14.40
N THR A 165 -15.23 5.11 -14.84
CA THR A 165 -15.25 3.80 -14.17
C THR A 165 -14.16 3.73 -13.10
N ARG A 166 -14.12 2.65 -12.31
CA ARG A 166 -13.05 2.42 -11.33
C ARG A 166 -11.66 2.38 -11.97
N THR A 167 -11.52 1.71 -13.11
CA THR A 167 -10.26 1.64 -13.88
C THR A 167 -9.89 2.99 -14.51
N GLY A 168 -10.90 3.78 -14.92
CA GLY A 168 -10.71 5.14 -15.39
C GLY A 168 -10.14 6.09 -14.33
N LYS A 169 -10.55 5.95 -13.06
CA LYS A 169 -9.97 6.73 -11.95
C LYS A 169 -8.47 6.46 -11.79
N SER A 170 -8.05 5.19 -11.87
CA SER A 170 -6.64 4.82 -11.84
C SER A 170 -5.86 5.34 -13.06
N ALA A 171 -6.50 5.39 -14.24
CA ALA A 171 -5.91 5.99 -15.43
C ALA A 171 -5.79 7.53 -15.30
N TYR A 172 -6.76 8.17 -14.65
CA TYR A 172 -6.74 9.61 -14.36
C TYR A 172 -5.60 9.96 -13.39
N SER A 173 -5.40 9.19 -12.32
CA SER A 173 -4.27 9.40 -11.40
C SER A 173 -2.91 9.28 -12.09
N ARG A 174 -2.74 8.30 -13.00
CA ARG A 174 -1.53 8.17 -13.83
C ARG A 174 -1.37 9.32 -14.81
N MET A 175 -2.46 9.78 -15.42
CA MET A 175 -2.46 10.93 -16.31
C MET A 175 -1.96 12.19 -15.59
N LEU A 176 -2.36 12.43 -14.34
CA LEU A 176 -1.92 13.59 -13.56
C LEU A 176 -0.41 13.57 -13.28
N GLN A 177 0.17 12.39 -13.03
CA GLN A 177 1.61 12.23 -12.85
C GLN A 177 2.40 12.65 -14.09
N ASN A 178 1.84 12.45 -15.29
CA ASN A 178 2.51 12.80 -16.55
C ASN A 178 2.57 14.31 -16.83
N TYR A 179 1.78 15.13 -16.13
CA TYR A 179 1.72 16.58 -16.36
C TYR A 179 2.44 17.41 -15.31
N ASP A 180 3.09 16.76 -14.34
CA ASP A 180 3.75 17.43 -13.21
C ASP A 180 2.84 18.50 -12.56
N LEU A 181 1.53 18.23 -12.54
CA LEU A 181 0.53 19.07 -11.88
C LEU A 181 0.67 18.87 -10.37
N ASP A 182 1.66 19.59 -9.87
CA ASP A 182 2.25 19.54 -8.56
C ASP A 182 1.33 20.15 -7.49
N ARG A 183 1.36 19.53 -6.30
CA ARG A 183 0.88 19.95 -4.96
C ARG A 183 -0.48 20.63 -4.77
N GLN A 184 -0.91 21.58 -5.59
CA GLN A 184 -2.03 22.48 -5.30
C GLN A 184 -3.41 21.83 -5.50
N THR A 185 -3.57 20.97 -6.51
CA THR A 185 -4.80 20.16 -6.71
C THR A 185 -4.93 19.08 -5.64
N ILE A 186 -3.79 18.52 -5.20
CA ILE A 186 -3.72 17.61 -4.05
C ILE A 186 -4.04 18.39 -2.77
N LEU A 187 -3.54 19.62 -2.60
CA LEU A 187 -3.88 20.53 -1.50
C LEU A 187 -5.35 20.95 -1.53
N GLU A 188 -6.00 21.08 -2.68
CA GLU A 188 -7.43 21.42 -2.80
C GLU A 188 -8.34 20.20 -2.55
N GLU A 189 -7.95 19.00 -2.96
CA GLU A 189 -8.60 17.74 -2.58
C GLU A 189 -8.40 17.42 -1.10
N GLU A 190 -7.19 17.62 -0.58
CA GLU A 190 -6.86 17.51 0.84
C GLU A 190 -7.55 18.62 1.65
N ASN A 191 -7.64 19.87 1.17
CA ASN A 191 -8.38 20.95 1.84
C ASN A 191 -9.87 20.64 1.90
N LYS A 192 -10.48 20.06 0.85
CA LYS A 192 -11.89 19.61 0.91
C LYS A 192 -12.09 18.42 1.85
N ARG A 193 -11.08 17.55 1.99
CA ARG A 193 -11.09 16.42 2.95
C ARG A 193 -10.91 16.94 4.38
N ILE A 194 -10.01 17.90 4.57
CA ILE A 194 -9.74 18.62 5.83
C ILE A 194 -10.97 19.41 6.24
N GLU A 195 -11.61 20.19 5.36
CA GLU A 195 -12.79 21.02 5.65
C GLU A 195 -13.94 20.23 6.28
N GLY A 196 -14.20 18.99 5.84
CA GLY A 196 -15.21 18.09 6.43
C GLY A 196 -14.75 17.35 7.71
N LEU A 197 -13.44 17.24 7.94
CA LEU A 197 -12.82 16.68 9.15
C LEU A 197 -12.59 17.75 10.24
N THR A 198 -12.54 19.03 9.88
CA THR A 198 -12.08 20.13 10.75
C THR A 198 -12.94 20.28 12.00
N ASP A 199 -14.26 20.32 11.89
CA ASP A 199 -15.11 20.60 13.05
C ASP A 199 -15.04 19.50 14.11
N LYS A 200 -15.00 18.23 13.68
CA LYS A 200 -14.85 17.09 14.60
C LYS A 200 -13.49 17.08 15.28
N ILE A 201 -12.43 17.42 14.55
CA ILE A 201 -11.05 17.43 15.08
C ILE A 201 -10.84 18.64 15.99
N ILE A 202 -11.38 19.81 15.65
CA ILE A 202 -11.37 21.01 16.50
C ILE A 202 -12.07 20.68 17.82
N ASN A 203 -13.30 20.13 17.76
CA ASN A 203 -14.03 19.70 18.96
C ASN A 203 -13.24 18.67 19.78
N PHE A 204 -12.52 17.74 19.14
CA PHE A 204 -11.67 16.78 19.83
C PHE A 204 -10.48 17.45 20.53
N PHE A 205 -9.79 18.38 19.86
CA PHE A 205 -8.69 19.13 20.44
C PHE A 205 -9.12 20.02 21.60
N GLU A 206 -10.27 20.67 21.50
CA GLU A 206 -10.85 21.48 22.57
C GLU A 206 -11.24 20.61 23.77
N LYS A 207 -11.95 19.49 23.52
CA LYS A 207 -12.38 18.55 24.56
C LYS A 207 -11.22 18.02 25.41
N PHE A 208 -10.10 17.72 24.78
CA PHE A 208 -8.90 17.17 25.46
C PHE A 208 -7.80 18.20 25.70
N ASN A 209 -8.07 19.49 25.48
CA ASN A 209 -7.14 20.60 25.69
C ASN A 209 -5.78 20.43 24.98
N ILE A 210 -5.78 19.91 23.76
CA ILE A 210 -4.57 19.66 22.97
C ILE A 210 -4.17 20.98 22.30
N ARG A 211 -3.27 21.75 22.93
CA ARG A 211 -2.85 23.09 22.45
C ARG A 211 -1.51 23.12 21.71
N ASP A 212 -0.74 22.05 21.79
CA ASP A 212 0.58 21.98 21.17
C ASP A 212 0.45 21.89 19.64
N LYS A 213 0.89 22.95 18.95
CA LYS A 213 0.76 23.08 17.48
C LYS A 213 1.47 21.96 16.72
N GLU A 214 2.58 21.45 17.25
CA GLU A 214 3.33 20.38 16.57
C GLU A 214 2.63 19.03 16.73
N ILE A 215 2.03 18.77 17.90
CA ILE A 215 1.18 17.58 18.11
C ILE A 215 -0.07 17.65 17.22
N GLN A 216 -0.74 18.81 17.15
CA GLN A 216 -1.88 19.02 16.26
C GLN A 216 -1.50 18.78 14.80
N PHE A 217 -0.38 19.34 14.34
CA PHE A 217 0.10 19.16 12.98
C PHE A 217 0.41 17.69 12.66
N ARG A 218 1.14 16.98 13.54
CA ARG A 218 1.42 15.55 13.38
C ARG A 218 0.14 14.71 13.36
N PHE A 219 -0.78 14.98 14.27
CA PHE A 219 -2.08 14.31 14.34
C PHE A 219 -2.85 14.44 13.02
N LEU A 220 -2.95 15.66 12.48
CA LEU A 220 -3.62 15.91 11.21
C LEU A 220 -2.96 15.13 10.07
N LYS A 221 -1.62 15.15 10.01
CA LYS A 221 -0.85 14.40 9.00
C LYS A 221 -1.09 12.89 9.08
N TYR A 222 -1.33 12.34 10.28
CA TYR A 222 -1.61 10.91 10.46
C TYR A 222 -3.06 10.57 10.08
N ILE A 223 -4.04 11.37 10.49
CA ILE A 223 -5.45 11.15 10.12
C ILE A 223 -5.66 11.12 8.61
N LEU A 224 -4.96 11.97 7.85
CA LEU A 224 -5.11 12.00 6.40
C LEU A 224 -4.65 10.69 5.72
N LYS A 225 -3.73 9.96 6.36
CA LYS A 225 -3.19 8.68 5.88
C LYS A 225 -3.86 7.45 6.50
N LEU A 226 -4.47 7.59 7.68
CA LEU A 226 -5.08 6.51 8.45
C LEU A 226 -6.59 6.74 8.50
N ASP A 227 -7.32 6.10 7.58
CA ASP A 227 -8.77 6.29 7.43
C ASP A 227 -9.55 5.49 8.49
N TYR A 228 -10.44 6.16 9.23
CA TYR A 228 -11.32 5.54 10.23
C TYR A 228 -12.27 4.50 9.61
N GLU A 229 -12.72 4.68 8.36
CA GLU A 229 -13.68 3.75 7.74
C GLU A 229 -13.13 2.31 7.64
N LYS A 230 -11.81 2.13 7.57
CA LYS A 230 -11.17 0.80 7.58
C LYS A 230 -11.27 0.06 8.91
N VAL A 231 -11.38 0.81 10.02
CA VAL A 231 -11.41 0.26 11.38
C VAL A 231 -12.76 0.41 12.06
N LYS A 232 -13.75 1.02 11.40
CA LYS A 232 -15.09 1.30 11.94
C LYS A 232 -15.82 0.06 12.48
N ASN A 233 -15.56 -1.11 11.88
CA ASN A 233 -16.13 -2.39 12.35
C ASN A 233 -15.49 -2.89 13.66
N LEU A 234 -14.26 -2.49 13.94
CA LEU A 234 -13.46 -2.92 15.10
C LEU A 234 -13.48 -1.86 16.21
N ILE A 235 -13.37 -0.59 15.83
CA ILE A 235 -13.45 0.59 16.70
C ILE A 235 -14.80 1.25 16.45
N LYS A 236 -15.78 0.97 17.31
CA LYS A 236 -17.15 1.49 17.16
C LYS A 236 -17.29 3.01 17.33
N LYS A 237 -16.32 3.66 18.00
CA LYS A 237 -16.33 5.10 18.29
C LYS A 237 -15.13 5.78 17.65
N GLU A 238 -15.40 6.73 16.75
CA GLU A 238 -14.39 7.55 16.06
C GLU A 238 -13.45 8.28 17.04
N GLU A 239 -13.95 8.68 18.21
CA GLU A 239 -13.14 9.29 19.27
C GLU A 239 -12.02 8.36 19.79
N ILE A 240 -12.27 7.05 19.88
CA ILE A 240 -11.24 6.07 20.31
C ILE A 240 -10.13 6.01 19.27
N PHE A 241 -10.49 6.05 17.98
CA PHE A 241 -9.52 6.10 16.89
C PHE A 241 -8.67 7.37 16.98
N TYR A 242 -9.28 8.54 17.21
CA TYR A 242 -8.52 9.78 17.41
C TYR A 242 -7.56 9.70 18.61
N LYS A 243 -7.97 9.11 19.74
CA LYS A 243 -7.07 8.90 20.89
C LYS A 243 -5.85 8.04 20.52
N ILE A 244 -6.02 7.00 19.71
CA ILE A 244 -4.90 6.15 19.24
C ILE A 244 -3.94 6.96 18.36
N ILE A 245 -4.46 7.76 17.43
CA ILE A 245 -3.64 8.62 16.56
C ILE A 245 -2.91 9.70 17.37
N LEU A 246 -3.58 10.27 18.37
CA LEU A 246 -2.99 11.24 19.29
C LEU A 246 -1.82 10.63 20.07
N PHE A 247 -1.96 9.40 20.56
CA PHE A 247 -0.87 8.71 21.25
C PHE A 247 0.40 8.61 20.37
N LEU A 248 0.24 8.23 19.10
CA LEU A 248 1.35 8.18 18.14
C LEU A 248 1.95 9.57 17.88
N ALA A 249 1.12 10.62 17.83
CA ALA A 249 1.58 11.99 17.61
C ALA A 249 2.30 12.61 18.81
N MET A 250 1.93 12.21 20.04
CA MET A 250 2.52 12.67 21.30
C MET A 250 3.87 11.99 21.56
N ASN A 251 3.98 10.70 21.25
CA ASN A 251 5.20 9.90 21.46
C ASN A 251 6.10 9.91 20.22
N HIS A 252 6.42 11.08 19.68
CA HIS A 252 7.33 11.23 18.53
C HIS A 252 8.77 11.53 18.99
N PRO A 253 9.84 11.03 18.33
CA PRO A 253 11.22 11.26 18.77
C PRO A 253 11.62 12.73 18.97
N ASP A 254 11.11 13.65 18.15
CA ASP A 254 11.35 15.11 18.28
C ASP A 254 10.84 15.72 19.59
N ARG A 255 10.05 14.99 20.37
CA ARG A 255 9.52 15.45 21.66
C ARG A 255 10.45 15.15 22.83
N TYR A 256 11.50 14.35 22.63
CA TYR A 256 12.42 13.97 23.68
C TYR A 256 12.85 15.19 24.54
N PRO A 257 12.86 15.08 25.88
CA PRO A 257 12.59 13.88 26.69
C PRO A 257 11.11 13.61 26.97
N HIS A 258 10.19 14.43 26.47
CA HIS A 258 8.77 14.29 26.75
C HIS A 258 8.20 13.05 26.06
N PHE A 259 7.57 12.18 26.85
CA PHE A 259 6.81 11.03 26.39
C PHE A 259 5.59 10.85 27.31
N ILE A 260 4.65 10.04 26.87
CA ILE A 260 3.51 9.62 27.70
C ILE A 260 3.38 8.10 27.62
N SER A 261 3.43 7.45 28.78
CA SER A 261 3.29 5.99 28.84
C SER A 261 1.89 5.59 28.41
N ILE A 262 1.72 4.34 27.97
CA ILE A 262 0.40 3.78 27.65
C ILE A 262 -0.53 3.87 28.87
N GLN A 263 0.02 3.68 30.07
CA GLN A 263 -0.73 3.70 31.31
C GLN A 263 -1.24 5.11 31.64
N ASP A 264 -0.37 6.11 31.57
CA ASP A 264 -0.74 7.50 31.86
C ASP A 264 -1.69 8.04 30.78
N PHE A 265 -1.46 7.71 29.51
CA PHE A 265 -2.36 8.08 28.42
C PHE A 265 -3.75 7.44 28.59
N SER A 266 -3.79 6.15 28.98
CA SER A 266 -5.03 5.43 29.24
C SER A 266 -5.87 6.11 30.33
N GLN A 267 -5.22 6.62 31.38
CA GLN A 267 -5.87 7.35 32.47
C GLN A 267 -6.33 8.74 32.03
N ILE A 268 -5.44 9.54 31.42
CA ILE A 268 -5.73 10.94 31.04
C ILE A 268 -6.83 11.02 29.98
N TYR A 269 -6.82 10.12 29.00
CA TYR A 269 -7.74 10.16 27.87
C TYR A 269 -8.87 9.14 27.95
N GLU A 270 -9.04 8.46 29.10
CA GLU A 270 -10.13 7.49 29.34
C GLU A 270 -10.28 6.45 28.21
N ILE A 271 -9.17 5.87 27.77
CA ILE A 271 -9.13 4.78 26.80
C ILE A 271 -8.64 3.52 27.50
N LYS A 272 -9.25 2.35 27.25
CA LYS A 272 -8.79 1.08 27.84
C LYS A 272 -7.36 0.79 27.38
N LYS A 273 -6.44 0.54 28.34
CA LYS A 273 -5.03 0.21 28.09
C LYS A 273 -4.85 -0.87 27.02
N VAL A 274 -5.56 -2.00 27.15
CA VAL A 274 -5.51 -3.12 26.19
C VAL A 274 -5.93 -2.71 24.79
N THR A 275 -6.93 -1.82 24.68
CA THR A 275 -7.40 -1.30 23.38
C THR A 275 -6.33 -0.42 22.74
N LEU A 276 -5.70 0.46 23.53
CA LEU A 276 -4.63 1.32 23.04
C LEU A 276 -3.41 0.49 22.60
N GLU A 277 -2.97 -0.46 23.42
CA GLU A 277 -1.84 -1.36 23.11
C GLU A 277 -2.06 -2.14 21.81
N TYR A 278 -3.23 -2.77 21.69
CA TYR A 278 -3.58 -3.56 20.52
C TYR A 278 -3.54 -2.72 19.24
N TYR A 279 -4.26 -1.61 19.18
CA TYR A 279 -4.33 -0.83 17.94
C TYR A 279 -3.04 -0.07 17.62
N VAL A 280 -2.29 0.39 18.62
CA VAL A 280 -0.96 0.97 18.39
C VAL A 280 -0.03 -0.09 17.79
N GLY A 281 -0.06 -1.33 18.30
CA GLY A 281 0.70 -2.46 17.74
C GLY A 281 0.30 -2.76 16.29
N GLU A 282 -0.99 -2.93 16.03
CA GLU A 282 -1.50 -3.29 14.71
C GLU A 282 -1.27 -2.20 13.64
N ILE A 283 -1.34 -0.91 14.02
CA ILE A 283 -0.98 0.23 13.15
C ILE A 283 0.53 0.27 12.94
N SER A 284 1.32 0.07 14.01
CA SER A 284 2.79 0.12 13.92
C SER A 284 3.37 -0.99 13.08
N GLU A 285 2.76 -2.18 13.09
CA GLU A 285 3.17 -3.32 12.27
C GLU A 285 2.70 -3.23 10.82
N GLY A 286 1.80 -2.28 10.50
CA GLY A 286 1.26 -2.09 9.15
C GLY A 286 0.21 -3.14 8.74
N LYS A 287 -0.40 -3.84 9.71
CA LYS A 287 -1.44 -4.86 9.46
C LYS A 287 -2.76 -4.25 9.01
N ILE A 288 -3.11 -3.08 9.58
CA ILE A 288 -4.38 -2.38 9.27
C ILE A 288 -4.21 -1.40 8.10
N TYR A 289 -3.05 -0.73 8.03
CA TYR A 289 -2.77 0.32 7.06
C TYR A 289 -1.42 0.07 6.39
N SER A 290 -1.30 0.47 5.12
CA SER A 290 -0.03 0.39 4.38
C SER A 290 1.07 1.30 4.96
N LEU A 291 0.72 2.28 5.79
CA LEU A 291 1.67 3.12 6.51
C LEU A 291 2.09 2.45 7.82
N LYS A 292 3.35 2.01 7.88
CA LYS A 292 4.00 1.45 9.07
C LYS A 292 4.55 2.55 9.99
N PHE A 293 4.59 2.31 11.30
CA PHE A 293 5.31 3.15 12.25
C PHE A 293 6.50 2.37 12.83
N PHE A 294 7.69 2.93 12.69
CA PHE A 294 8.87 2.47 13.37
C PHE A 294 8.86 2.96 14.82
N ASN A 295 9.50 2.21 15.72
CA ASN A 295 9.59 2.60 17.13
C ASN A 295 11.03 2.53 17.67
N LEU A 296 11.31 3.41 18.63
CA LEU A 296 12.53 3.44 19.44
C LEU A 296 12.13 3.15 20.89
N LYS A 297 12.62 2.04 21.43
CA LYS A 297 12.35 1.62 22.82
C LYS A 297 13.59 1.82 23.69
N LYS A 298 13.49 2.63 24.74
CA LYS A 298 14.52 2.73 25.79
C LYS A 298 14.40 1.56 26.76
N SER A 299 15.52 1.24 27.42
CA SER A 299 15.57 0.27 28.52
C SER A 299 14.69 0.66 29.70
N SER A 300 14.46 1.97 29.90
CA SER A 300 13.51 2.53 30.88
C SER A 300 12.04 2.29 30.54
N GLY A 301 11.70 1.80 29.34
CA GLY A 301 10.34 1.54 28.90
C GLY A 301 9.70 2.66 28.06
N GLU A 302 10.40 3.77 27.84
CA GLU A 302 9.95 4.86 26.97
C GLU A 302 9.88 4.38 25.51
N LEU A 303 8.78 4.70 24.82
CA LEU A 303 8.50 4.27 23.44
C LEU A 303 8.20 5.49 22.58
N TYR A 304 8.99 5.67 21.52
CA TYR A 304 8.78 6.73 20.53
C TYR A 304 8.46 6.13 19.16
N TYR A 305 7.56 6.74 18.40
CA TYR A 305 7.06 6.26 17.11
C TYR A 305 7.27 7.30 16.01
N PHE A 306 7.68 6.84 14.83
CA PHE A 306 7.78 7.69 13.65
C PHE A 306 7.41 6.92 12.37
N PRO A 307 6.74 7.55 11.39
CA PRO A 307 6.20 6.83 10.23
C PRO A 307 7.29 6.44 9.22
N SER A 308 7.14 5.28 8.58
CA SER A 308 8.11 4.68 7.65
C SER A 308 8.35 5.43 6.34
N ASN A 309 7.55 6.46 6.05
CA ASN A 309 7.72 7.36 4.90
C ASN A 309 7.74 8.83 5.36
N GLY A 310 8.02 9.07 6.65
CA GLY A 310 8.10 10.37 7.29
C GLY A 310 9.37 11.14 6.94
N SER A 311 9.46 12.40 7.35
CA SER A 311 10.67 13.22 7.19
C SER A 311 11.85 12.62 7.95
N LEU A 312 11.65 12.19 9.21
CA LEU A 312 12.69 11.53 10.01
C LEU A 312 13.23 10.27 9.34
N GLU A 313 12.36 9.36 8.90
CA GLU A 313 12.79 8.13 8.23
C GLU A 313 13.54 8.42 6.93
N ARG A 314 13.08 9.39 6.12
CA ARG A 314 13.75 9.75 4.87
C ARG A 314 15.14 10.29 5.11
N MET A 315 15.31 11.16 6.10
CA MET A 315 16.61 11.71 6.47
C MET A 315 17.53 10.64 7.07
N LEU A 316 17.00 9.79 7.96
CA LEU A 316 17.73 8.66 8.52
C LEU A 316 18.18 7.69 7.42
N ARG A 317 17.31 7.42 6.43
CA ARG A 317 17.63 6.59 5.27
C ARG A 317 18.79 7.18 4.48
N VAL A 318 18.76 8.47 4.16
CA VAL A 318 19.83 9.15 3.42
C VAL A 318 21.16 9.08 4.17
N ILE A 319 21.16 9.32 5.49
CA ILE A 319 22.38 9.19 6.32
C ILE A 319 22.89 7.74 6.26
N THR A 320 21.98 6.78 6.45
CA THR A 320 22.32 5.34 6.46
C THR A 320 22.89 4.89 5.12
N GLU A 321 22.22 5.19 4.01
CA GLU A 321 22.65 4.88 2.63
C GLU A 321 24.02 5.49 2.32
N ASN A 322 24.22 6.76 2.68
CA ASN A 322 25.47 7.46 2.38
C ASN A 322 26.67 6.88 3.16
N GLU A 323 26.52 6.58 4.45
CA GLU A 323 27.61 6.00 5.25
C GLU A 323 27.94 4.57 4.81
N ILE A 324 26.91 3.75 4.53
CA ILE A 324 27.06 2.41 3.96
C ILE A 324 27.83 2.47 2.63
N THR A 325 27.46 3.40 1.76
CA THR A 325 28.09 3.58 0.45
C THR A 325 29.54 4.01 0.62
N LYS A 326 29.79 5.06 1.40
CA LYS A 326 31.13 5.60 1.68
C LYS A 326 32.08 4.51 2.19
N ILE A 327 31.67 3.75 3.20
CA ILE A 327 32.52 2.72 3.82
C ILE A 327 32.76 1.56 2.87
N SER A 328 31.75 1.16 2.09
CA SER A 328 31.90 0.11 1.08
C SER A 328 32.88 0.50 -0.04
N TYR A 329 32.85 1.76 -0.48
CA TYR A 329 33.84 2.29 -1.43
C TYR A 329 35.26 2.30 -0.85
N LEU A 330 35.41 2.79 0.38
CA LEU A 330 36.72 2.83 1.07
C LEU A 330 37.28 1.41 1.26
N ASN A 331 36.46 0.46 1.70
CA ASN A 331 36.87 -0.94 1.86
C ASN A 331 37.36 -1.54 0.52
N LYS A 332 36.67 -1.24 -0.59
CA LYS A 332 37.07 -1.72 -1.92
C LYS A 332 38.39 -1.08 -2.39
N LEU A 333 38.57 0.22 -2.18
CA LEU A 333 39.77 0.98 -2.54
C LEU A 333 41.01 0.54 -1.76
N PHE A 334 40.87 0.28 -0.46
CA PHE A 334 41.99 -0.04 0.43
C PHE A 334 42.21 -1.55 0.67
N SER A 335 41.41 -2.41 0.02
CA SER A 335 41.48 -3.88 0.11
C SER A 335 42.86 -4.50 -0.16
N LYS A 336 43.75 -3.79 -0.85
CA LYS A 336 45.12 -4.24 -1.18
C LYS A 336 46.23 -3.56 -0.37
N SER A 337 45.91 -2.65 0.54
CA SER A 337 46.91 -1.94 1.36
C SER A 337 46.99 -2.52 2.77
N ARG A 338 48.16 -2.50 3.41
CA ARG A 338 48.33 -2.82 4.85
C ARG A 338 47.58 -1.88 5.79
N ALA A 339 46.97 -0.82 5.25
CA ALA A 339 46.06 0.09 5.93
C ALA A 339 44.59 -0.25 5.61
N ALA A 340 44.27 -1.51 5.33
CA ALA A 340 42.91 -2.01 5.31
C ALA A 340 42.34 -1.88 6.73
N ILE A 341 41.77 -0.73 7.05
CA ILE A 341 40.92 -0.59 8.23
C ILE A 341 39.75 -1.53 7.95
N ALA A 342 39.76 -2.71 8.57
CA ALA A 342 38.60 -3.57 8.67
C ALA A 342 37.56 -2.83 9.50
N LEU A 343 36.83 -1.90 8.88
CA LEU A 343 35.74 -1.18 9.53
C LEU A 343 34.61 -2.19 9.76
N SER A 344 34.48 -2.63 11.00
CA SER A 344 33.41 -3.52 11.44
C SER A 344 32.04 -2.84 11.27
N MET A 345 30.96 -3.62 11.14
CA MET A 345 29.58 -3.10 11.18
C MET A 345 29.34 -2.22 12.41
N GLU A 346 30.05 -2.46 13.50
CA GLU A 346 29.98 -1.64 14.71
C GLU A 346 30.46 -0.20 14.46
N SER A 347 31.52 -0.02 13.66
CA SER A 347 31.97 1.31 13.24
C SER A 347 30.96 1.99 12.30
N ILE A 348 30.32 1.24 11.41
CA ILE A 348 29.26 1.75 10.52
C ILE A 348 28.08 2.24 11.35
N LEU A 349 27.62 1.42 12.29
CA LEU A 349 26.54 1.76 13.21
C LEU A 349 26.89 2.98 14.06
N ASN A 350 28.12 3.05 14.61
CA ASN A 350 28.55 4.19 15.42
C ASN A 350 28.54 5.51 14.62
N GLU A 351 29.03 5.50 13.38
CA GLU A 351 29.04 6.70 12.52
C GLU A 351 27.62 7.14 12.13
N ILE A 352 26.72 6.19 11.82
CA ILE A 352 25.32 6.48 11.53
C ILE A 352 24.63 7.05 12.78
N ILE A 353 24.87 6.45 13.96
CA ILE A 353 24.30 6.93 15.23
C ILE A 353 24.81 8.33 15.55
N ASP A 354 26.11 8.59 15.44
CA ASP A 354 26.67 9.91 15.73
C ASP A 354 26.06 10.99 14.84
N LYS A 355 26.00 10.76 13.51
CA LYS A 355 25.36 11.69 12.56
C LYS A 355 23.87 11.84 12.81
N SER A 356 23.18 10.74 13.08
CA SER A 356 21.73 10.76 13.32
C SER A 356 21.40 11.46 14.63
N CYS A 357 22.17 11.27 15.70
CA CYS A 357 22.00 11.96 16.98
C CYS A 357 22.49 13.42 16.94
N LYS A 358 23.33 13.78 15.97
CA LYS A 358 23.73 15.17 15.75
C LYS A 358 22.65 16.00 15.06
N PHE A 359 21.89 15.40 14.14
CA PHE A 359 20.98 16.14 13.25
C PHE A 359 19.50 15.76 13.35
N LEU A 360 19.15 14.55 13.80
CA LEU A 360 17.79 13.99 13.70
C LEU A 360 17.19 13.56 15.04
N PHE A 361 18.00 12.98 15.94
CA PHE A 361 17.54 12.43 17.22
C PHE A 361 18.30 13.06 18.38
N HIS A 362 17.71 13.08 19.57
CA HIS A 362 18.46 13.45 20.77
C HIS A 362 19.56 12.41 21.07
N LYS A 363 20.68 12.84 21.67
CA LYS A 363 21.83 11.96 21.97
C LYS A 363 21.46 10.73 22.82
N ASP A 364 20.56 10.91 23.77
CA ASP A 364 20.08 9.83 24.65
C ASP A 364 19.23 8.76 23.93
N LEU A 365 18.81 9.02 22.69
CA LEU A 365 18.15 8.02 21.85
C LEU A 365 19.14 7.17 21.05
N GLY A 366 20.46 7.35 21.23
CA GLY A 366 21.50 6.62 20.50
C GLY A 366 21.45 5.10 20.71
N GLU A 367 21.28 4.64 21.96
CA GLU A 367 21.17 3.20 22.26
C GLU A 367 19.89 2.55 21.68
N PRO A 368 18.68 3.14 21.86
CA PRO A 368 17.49 2.71 21.13
C PRO A 368 17.68 2.70 19.61
N LEU A 369 18.34 3.73 19.08
CA LEU A 369 18.60 3.87 17.65
C LEU A 369 19.55 2.79 17.15
N ARG A 370 20.56 2.39 17.93
CA ARG A 370 21.46 1.27 17.59
C ARG A 370 20.69 -0.03 17.34
N LYS A 371 19.79 -0.38 18.27
CA LYS A 371 18.94 -1.57 18.16
C LYS A 371 18.03 -1.49 16.93
N PHE A 372 17.42 -0.32 16.72
CA PHE A 372 16.57 -0.07 15.56
C PHE A 372 17.34 -0.17 14.23
N LEU A 373 18.53 0.43 14.14
CA LEU A 373 19.34 0.47 12.92
C LEU A 373 19.73 -0.94 12.44
N SER A 374 19.96 -1.86 13.36
CA SER A 374 20.30 -3.25 13.03
C SER A 374 19.21 -3.93 12.19
N GLU A 375 17.93 -3.72 12.55
CA GLU A 375 16.78 -4.23 11.78
C GLU A 375 16.44 -3.35 10.58
N TYR A 376 16.67 -2.04 10.71
CA TYR A 376 16.37 -1.08 9.65
C TYR A 376 17.28 -1.23 8.43
N ILE A 377 18.57 -1.52 8.63
CA ILE A 377 19.51 -1.73 7.53
C ILE A 377 19.15 -3.01 6.75
N LYS A 378 18.70 -4.08 7.43
CA LYS A 378 18.13 -5.28 6.77
C LYS A 378 16.92 -4.93 5.91
N TYR A 379 16.01 -4.12 6.46
CA TYR A 379 14.85 -3.65 5.73
C TYR A 379 15.22 -2.84 4.48
N LEU A 380 16.25 -2.00 4.55
CA LEU A 380 16.77 -1.26 3.39
C LEU A 380 17.41 -2.18 2.36
N ALA A 381 18.27 -3.11 2.79
CA ALA A 381 18.93 -4.06 1.91
C ALA A 381 17.92 -4.87 1.09
N TYR A 382 16.90 -5.43 1.76
CA TYR A 382 15.79 -6.13 1.10
C TYR A 382 15.07 -5.24 0.07
N LYS A 383 14.80 -3.98 0.42
CA LYS A 383 14.13 -3.02 -0.48
C LYS A 383 14.96 -2.70 -1.73
N PHE A 384 16.29 -2.74 -1.63
CA PHE A 384 17.20 -2.53 -2.76
C PHE A 384 17.29 -3.76 -3.68
N GLU A 385 17.36 -4.97 -3.14
CA GLU A 385 17.38 -6.21 -3.94
C GLU A 385 16.13 -6.37 -4.84
N ILE A 386 15.02 -5.77 -4.43
CA ILE A 386 13.73 -5.84 -5.14
C ILE A 386 13.60 -4.78 -6.24
N LYS A 387 14.34 -3.66 -6.17
CA LYS A 387 14.36 -2.63 -7.23
C LYS A 387 15.10 -3.16 -8.47
N LYS A 388 14.45 -4.00 -9.27
CA LYS A 388 14.97 -4.64 -10.50
C LYS A 388 15.31 -3.71 -11.68
N ASP A 389 15.58 -2.42 -11.47
CA ASP A 389 15.99 -1.50 -12.54
C ASP A 389 17.46 -1.12 -12.36
N LEU A 390 18.37 -2.09 -12.61
CA LEU A 390 19.83 -1.90 -12.62
C LEU A 390 20.31 -1.51 -14.02
N LYS A 391 19.84 -0.35 -14.53
CA LYS A 391 20.13 0.07 -15.91
C LYS A 391 21.50 0.72 -16.04
N ASP A 392 21.93 1.50 -15.04
CA ASP A 392 23.21 2.22 -15.07
C ASP A 392 24.33 1.56 -14.23
N SER A 393 25.58 1.96 -14.49
CA SER A 393 26.78 1.47 -13.78
C SER A 393 26.76 1.81 -12.28
N TYR A 394 26.10 2.89 -11.91
CA TYR A 394 25.90 3.31 -10.52
C TYR A 394 24.92 2.36 -9.80
N ASP A 395 23.79 2.02 -10.43
CA ASP A 395 22.79 1.13 -9.86
C ASP A 395 23.38 -0.28 -9.60
N LYS A 396 24.17 -0.80 -10.54
CA LYS A 396 24.87 -2.09 -10.39
C LYS A 396 25.86 -2.10 -9.24
N LEU A 397 26.54 -0.98 -9.02
CA LEU A 397 27.49 -0.84 -7.92
C LEU A 397 26.77 -0.68 -6.58
N GLU A 398 25.67 0.05 -6.54
CA GLU A 398 24.79 0.18 -5.37
C GLU A 398 24.19 -1.19 -4.99
N GLY A 399 23.76 -2.00 -5.97
CA GLY A 399 23.32 -3.38 -5.74
C GLY A 399 24.41 -4.27 -5.13
N LEU A 400 25.65 -4.19 -5.61
CA LEU A 400 26.79 -4.92 -5.04
C LEU A 400 27.13 -4.46 -3.61
N ILE A 401 26.96 -3.16 -3.31
CA ILE A 401 27.17 -2.62 -1.95
C ILE A 401 26.16 -3.24 -0.99
N TRP A 402 24.88 -3.25 -1.35
CA TRP A 402 23.82 -3.79 -0.50
C TRP A 402 23.87 -5.32 -0.34
N GLN A 403 24.32 -6.05 -1.37
CA GLN A 403 24.59 -7.49 -1.26
C GLN A 403 25.71 -7.79 -0.25
N ASN A 404 26.86 -7.12 -0.36
CA ASN A 404 27.97 -7.29 0.58
C ASN A 404 27.58 -6.88 2.02
N ILE A 405 26.74 -5.86 2.18
CA ILE A 405 26.20 -5.46 3.48
C ILE A 405 25.24 -6.52 4.04
N THR A 406 24.45 -7.17 3.21
CA THR A 406 23.58 -8.28 3.62
C THR A 406 24.41 -9.46 4.10
N ASP A 407 25.47 -9.82 3.36
CA ASP A 407 26.43 -10.86 3.76
C ASP A 407 27.14 -10.52 5.10
N LEU A 408 27.47 -9.23 5.31
CA LEU A 408 28.06 -8.72 6.57
C LEU A 408 27.05 -8.70 7.73
N ILE A 409 25.79 -8.35 7.48
CA ILE A 409 24.72 -8.32 8.50
C ILE A 409 24.29 -9.72 8.90
N ASP A 410 24.27 -10.64 7.96
CA ASP A 410 24.02 -12.05 8.21
C ASP A 410 25.14 -12.59 9.11
N SER A 411 26.42 -12.22 8.92
CA SER A 411 27.50 -12.62 9.84
C SER A 411 27.36 -12.12 11.31
N GLN A 412 26.53 -11.11 11.57
CA GLN A 412 26.39 -10.48 12.90
C GLN A 412 25.05 -10.80 13.57
N THR A 413 23.96 -10.97 12.80
CA THR A 413 22.69 -11.54 13.29
C THR A 413 22.84 -13.04 13.54
N TYR A 414 23.72 -13.70 12.80
CA TYR A 414 24.14 -15.06 13.12
C TYR A 414 24.76 -15.14 14.51
N ARG A 415 25.50 -14.15 15.03
CA ARG A 415 26.15 -14.26 16.35
C ARG A 415 25.19 -14.40 17.53
N ASP A 416 24.10 -13.63 17.57
CA ASP A 416 23.11 -13.71 18.65
C ASP A 416 22.25 -14.99 18.55
N LEU A 417 21.95 -15.43 17.32
CA LEU A 417 21.31 -16.73 17.07
C LEU A 417 22.26 -17.92 17.28
N GLU A 418 23.54 -17.75 17.01
CA GLU A 418 24.63 -18.73 17.20
C GLU A 418 24.94 -18.88 18.68
N GLU A 419 24.79 -17.86 19.51
CA GLU A 419 24.94 -17.99 20.97
C GLU A 419 23.79 -18.82 21.57
N GLN A 420 22.53 -18.51 21.21
CA GLN A 420 21.37 -19.32 21.61
C GLN A 420 21.39 -20.74 21.02
N CYS A 421 21.92 -20.91 19.81
CA CYS A 421 22.05 -22.22 19.19
C CYS A 421 23.30 -22.99 19.64
N ARG A 422 24.37 -22.33 20.08
CA ARG A 422 25.51 -22.99 20.74
C ARG A 422 25.09 -23.61 22.06
N GLU A 423 24.21 -22.96 22.82
CA GLU A 423 23.61 -23.56 24.02
C GLU A 423 22.78 -24.80 23.67
N LYS A 424 21.86 -24.70 22.72
CA LYS A 424 21.07 -25.86 22.24
C LYS A 424 21.93 -26.99 21.67
N SER A 425 23.00 -26.67 20.94
CA SER A 425 23.94 -27.66 20.39
C SER A 425 24.69 -28.40 21.51
N LYS A 426 25.11 -27.68 22.56
CA LYS A 426 25.74 -28.26 23.76
C LYS A 426 24.78 -29.15 24.56
N ASP A 427 23.48 -28.84 24.56
CA ASP A 427 22.46 -29.67 25.21
C ASP A 427 22.26 -30.97 24.43
N ILE A 428 22.10 -30.89 23.11
CA ILE A 428 21.98 -32.07 22.23
C ILE A 428 23.24 -32.94 22.33
N ASP A 429 24.44 -32.35 22.36
CA ASP A 429 25.70 -33.09 22.52
C ASP A 429 25.85 -33.76 23.89
N ARG A 430 25.25 -33.19 24.94
CA ARG A 430 25.20 -33.84 26.26
C ARG A 430 24.22 -35.01 26.26
N GLU A 431 23.03 -34.82 25.68
CA GLU A 431 22.02 -35.87 25.58
C GLU A 431 22.50 -37.05 24.71
N LEU A 432 23.18 -36.78 23.59
CA LEU A 432 23.80 -37.80 22.73
C LEU A 432 24.90 -38.61 23.45
N LYS A 433 25.56 -38.06 24.47
CA LYS A 433 26.51 -38.82 25.29
C LYS A 433 25.81 -39.73 26.28
N SER A 434 24.64 -39.34 26.79
CA SER A 434 23.84 -40.16 27.71
C SER A 434 22.96 -41.19 27.00
N ASP A 435 22.56 -40.93 25.76
CA ASP A 435 21.66 -41.77 24.96
C ASP A 435 22.14 -41.83 23.49
N PRO A 436 23.25 -42.55 23.22
CA PRO A 436 23.90 -42.58 21.91
C PRO A 436 23.11 -43.33 20.83
N ASP A 437 22.12 -44.14 21.22
CA ASP A 437 21.30 -44.96 20.31
C ASP A 437 20.02 -44.23 19.86
N ASN A 438 19.79 -43.00 20.33
CA ASN A 438 18.60 -42.23 19.99
C ASN A 438 18.78 -41.45 18.70
N ILE A 439 18.39 -42.07 17.58
CA ILE A 439 18.48 -41.48 16.25
C ILE A 439 17.77 -40.11 16.12
N ASN A 440 16.74 -39.82 16.94
CA ASN A 440 16.06 -38.53 16.90
C ASN A 440 16.97 -37.38 17.32
N LEU A 441 17.88 -37.60 18.27
CA LEU A 441 18.87 -36.60 18.67
C LEU A 441 19.85 -36.28 17.54
N TYR A 442 20.21 -37.29 16.74
CA TYR A 442 21.02 -37.09 15.53
C TYR A 442 20.27 -36.28 14.47
N TYR A 443 18.98 -36.55 14.26
CA TYR A 443 18.15 -35.74 13.34
C TYR A 443 18.00 -34.29 13.81
N LEU A 444 17.86 -34.06 15.12
CA LEU A 444 17.81 -32.70 15.69
C LEU A 444 19.13 -31.96 15.46
N LYS A 445 20.26 -32.61 15.74
CA LYS A 445 21.60 -32.06 15.47
C LYS A 445 21.80 -31.78 13.98
N LEU A 446 21.38 -32.69 13.11
CA LEU A 446 21.46 -32.53 11.66
C LEU A 446 20.64 -31.33 11.18
N LYS A 447 19.40 -31.18 11.67
CA LYS A 447 18.54 -30.03 11.35
C LYS A 447 19.22 -28.71 11.72
N GLN A 448 19.88 -28.67 12.87
CA GLN A 448 20.63 -27.52 13.32
C GLN A 448 21.81 -27.20 12.39
N LEU A 449 22.65 -28.20 12.07
CA LEU A 449 23.79 -28.01 11.18
C LEU A 449 23.36 -27.50 9.80
N ILE A 450 22.28 -28.07 9.25
CA ILE A 450 21.70 -27.63 7.97
C ILE A 450 21.16 -26.19 8.04
N TYR A 451 20.52 -25.82 9.15
CA TYR A 451 19.98 -24.47 9.37
C TYR A 451 21.10 -23.41 9.37
N PHE A 452 22.24 -23.74 9.99
CA PHE A 452 23.42 -22.87 10.05
C PHE A 452 24.38 -23.01 8.86
N ASN A 453 23.96 -23.68 7.78
CA ASN A 453 24.77 -23.94 6.60
C ASN A 453 26.11 -24.68 6.89
N GLN A 454 26.21 -25.39 8.03
CA GLN A 454 27.34 -26.23 8.40
C GLN A 454 27.27 -27.58 7.68
N TYR A 455 27.33 -27.54 6.35
CA TYR A 455 27.03 -28.70 5.51
C TYR A 455 28.08 -29.81 5.63
N ASN A 456 29.36 -29.47 5.81
CA ASN A 456 30.42 -30.48 5.98
C ASN A 456 30.22 -31.29 7.27
N ASP A 457 29.97 -30.60 8.40
CA ASP A 457 29.65 -31.24 9.68
C ASP A 457 28.38 -32.11 9.57
N ALA A 458 27.39 -31.66 8.79
CA ALA A 458 26.17 -32.41 8.52
C ALA A 458 26.46 -33.71 7.74
N ILE A 459 27.36 -33.66 6.75
CA ILE A 459 27.79 -34.84 5.98
C ILE A 459 28.54 -35.82 6.88
N GLU A 460 29.46 -35.35 7.72
CA GLU A 460 30.17 -36.21 8.69
C GLU A 460 29.21 -36.88 9.67
N LEU A 461 28.23 -36.12 10.19
CA LEU A 461 27.20 -36.66 11.07
C LEU A 461 26.36 -37.73 10.37
N LEU A 462 25.96 -37.50 9.13
CA LEU A 462 25.22 -38.47 8.32
C LEU A 462 26.04 -39.74 8.04
N ASP A 463 27.35 -39.60 7.78
CA ASP A 463 28.24 -40.75 7.59
C ASP A 463 28.44 -41.56 8.87
N LYS A 464 28.42 -40.90 10.03
CA LYS A 464 28.33 -41.59 11.32
C LYS A 464 26.98 -42.29 11.48
N MET A 465 25.87 -41.62 11.22
CA MET A 465 24.53 -42.21 11.32
C MET A 465 24.36 -43.45 10.42
N LEU A 466 24.96 -43.48 9.23
CA LEU A 466 24.92 -44.64 8.35
C LEU A 466 25.64 -45.87 8.92
N LYS A 467 26.64 -45.66 9.79
CA LYS A 467 27.35 -46.75 10.49
C LYS A 467 26.58 -47.21 11.71
N ASP A 468 26.06 -46.26 12.48
CA ASP A 468 25.45 -46.51 13.79
C ASP A 468 23.99 -46.97 13.68
N PHE A 469 23.29 -46.58 12.61
CA PHE A 469 21.86 -46.89 12.36
C PHE A 469 21.65 -47.50 10.97
N PRO A 470 22.17 -48.71 10.70
CA PRO A 470 22.10 -49.35 9.38
C PRO A 470 20.66 -49.63 8.91
N ASP A 471 19.71 -49.80 9.84
CA ASP A 471 18.30 -50.04 9.51
C ASP A 471 17.61 -48.80 8.90
N ASN A 472 18.17 -47.61 9.12
CA ASN A 472 17.68 -46.34 8.58
C ASN A 472 18.45 -45.88 7.31
N ASP A 473 19.23 -46.78 6.69
CA ASP A 473 20.10 -46.52 5.53
C ASP A 473 19.44 -45.68 4.44
N LYS A 474 18.18 -45.98 4.10
CA LYS A 474 17.44 -45.29 3.05
C LYS A 474 17.23 -43.81 3.39
N ASP A 475 16.67 -43.53 4.56
CA ASP A 475 16.30 -42.17 4.99
C ASP A 475 17.55 -41.31 5.20
N ILE A 476 18.59 -41.88 5.79
CA ILE A 476 19.86 -41.20 6.03
C ILE A 476 20.55 -40.87 4.70
N LYS A 477 20.59 -41.80 3.73
CA LYS A 477 21.11 -41.54 2.38
C LYS A 477 20.31 -40.47 1.65
N LEU A 478 18.98 -40.47 1.78
CA LEU A 478 18.12 -39.46 1.19
C LEU A 478 18.44 -38.07 1.77
N LEU A 479 18.61 -37.96 3.09
CA LEU A 479 19.02 -36.72 3.75
C LEU A 479 20.41 -36.27 3.29
N LYS A 480 21.37 -37.20 3.15
CA LYS A 480 22.70 -36.90 2.58
C LYS A 480 22.60 -36.33 1.17
N ALA A 481 21.78 -36.93 0.31
CA ALA A 481 21.54 -36.43 -1.03
C ALA A 481 20.93 -35.01 -1.02
N VAL A 482 19.99 -34.72 -0.11
CA VAL A 482 19.39 -33.39 0.08
C VAL A 482 20.43 -32.36 0.53
N VAL A 483 21.33 -32.72 1.45
CA VAL A 483 22.43 -31.85 1.92
C VAL A 483 23.39 -31.54 0.77
N LEU A 484 23.81 -32.55 0.00
CA LEU A 484 24.67 -32.35 -1.18
C LEU A 484 24.01 -31.41 -2.21
N ARG A 485 22.70 -31.56 -2.46
CA ARG A 485 21.97 -30.61 -3.31
C ARG A 485 22.01 -29.18 -2.76
N ARG A 486 21.89 -28.98 -1.44
CA ARG A 486 22.02 -27.63 -0.82
C ARG A 486 23.43 -27.06 -0.97
N MET A 487 24.45 -27.91 -0.98
CA MET A 487 25.84 -27.54 -1.30
C MET A 487 26.09 -27.28 -2.79
N GLN A 488 25.05 -27.32 -3.64
CA GLN A 488 25.16 -27.26 -5.11
C GLN A 488 25.90 -28.44 -5.74
N LEU A 489 26.17 -29.51 -5.00
CA LEU A 489 26.73 -30.78 -5.48
C LEU A 489 25.60 -31.70 -5.98
N ILE A 490 24.85 -31.21 -6.97
CA ILE A 490 23.59 -31.82 -7.40
C ILE A 490 23.80 -33.20 -8.04
N GLN A 491 24.88 -33.38 -8.81
CA GLN A 491 25.20 -34.64 -9.44
C GLN A 491 25.51 -35.74 -8.41
N GLU A 492 26.28 -35.43 -7.37
CA GLU A 492 26.60 -36.38 -6.29
C GLU A 492 25.33 -36.78 -5.51
N GLY A 493 24.45 -35.82 -5.23
CA GLY A 493 23.14 -36.10 -4.65
C GLY A 493 22.30 -37.02 -5.55
N LEU A 494 22.26 -36.75 -6.86
CA LEU A 494 21.55 -37.60 -7.82
C LEU A 494 22.15 -39.01 -7.93
N ASP A 495 23.46 -39.17 -7.79
CA ASP A 495 24.08 -40.49 -7.79
C ASP A 495 23.61 -41.33 -6.59
N ILE A 496 23.42 -40.70 -5.43
CA ILE A 496 22.79 -41.36 -4.27
C ILE A 496 21.32 -41.71 -4.57
N ILE A 497 20.54 -40.78 -5.13
CA ILE A 497 19.14 -41.04 -5.50
C ILE A 497 19.03 -42.19 -6.51
N ASN A 498 19.89 -42.24 -7.53
CA ASN A 498 19.90 -43.32 -8.52
C ASN A 498 20.21 -44.68 -7.87
N LYS A 499 21.16 -44.74 -6.93
CA LYS A 499 21.42 -45.96 -6.15
C LYS A 499 20.21 -46.37 -5.30
N LEU A 500 19.52 -45.42 -4.70
CA LEU A 500 18.29 -45.68 -3.94
C LEU A 500 17.14 -46.17 -4.83
N ILE A 501 16.98 -45.63 -6.05
CA ILE A 501 15.97 -46.08 -7.02
C ILE A 501 16.20 -47.55 -7.40
N ILE A 502 17.45 -47.95 -7.62
CA ILE A 502 17.79 -49.35 -7.93
C ILE A 502 17.45 -50.28 -6.75
N LYS A 503 17.74 -49.83 -5.52
CA LYS A 503 17.49 -50.62 -4.29
C LYS A 503 16.01 -50.65 -3.91
N TYR A 504 15.24 -49.60 -4.22
CA TYR A 504 13.84 -49.43 -3.85
C TYR A 504 12.99 -49.02 -5.07
N PRO A 505 12.83 -49.91 -6.07
CA PRO A 505 12.20 -49.56 -7.35
C PRO A 505 10.72 -49.19 -7.25
N GLU A 506 10.03 -49.65 -6.20
CA GLU A 506 8.61 -49.36 -5.95
C GLU A 506 8.37 -47.99 -5.30
N ASP A 507 9.42 -47.33 -4.79
CA ASP A 507 9.29 -46.02 -4.18
C ASP A 507 9.34 -44.90 -5.23
N ASN A 508 8.16 -44.58 -5.77
CA ASN A 508 7.97 -43.52 -6.75
C ASN A 508 8.39 -42.12 -6.24
N SER A 509 8.53 -41.91 -4.92
CA SER A 509 9.00 -40.61 -4.37
C SER A 509 10.45 -40.31 -4.79
N LEU A 510 11.29 -41.33 -4.94
CA LEU A 510 12.67 -41.19 -5.39
C LEU A 510 12.76 -40.72 -6.85
N LEU A 511 11.85 -41.21 -7.70
CA LEU A 511 11.70 -40.74 -9.08
C LEU A 511 11.23 -39.28 -9.12
N SER A 512 10.35 -38.88 -8.20
CA SER A 512 9.91 -37.49 -8.06
C SER A 512 11.07 -36.57 -7.66
N TYR A 513 11.90 -36.97 -6.69
CA TYR A 513 13.12 -36.23 -6.33
C TYR A 513 14.09 -36.11 -7.50
N LYS A 514 14.32 -37.20 -8.24
CA LYS A 514 15.16 -37.19 -9.44
C LYS A 514 14.63 -36.20 -10.48
N ALA A 515 13.35 -36.27 -10.82
CA ALA A 515 12.72 -35.35 -11.78
C ALA A 515 12.88 -33.89 -11.34
N TYR A 516 12.58 -33.60 -10.07
CA TYR A 516 12.71 -32.27 -9.51
C TYR A 516 14.15 -31.75 -9.56
N TRP A 517 15.14 -32.58 -9.25
CA TRP A 517 16.54 -32.12 -9.18
C TRP A 517 17.21 -31.96 -10.55
N LEU A 518 16.75 -32.73 -11.55
CA LEU A 518 17.21 -32.60 -12.93
C LEU A 518 16.97 -31.20 -13.52
N GLN A 519 16.00 -30.44 -13.00
CA GLN A 519 15.80 -29.04 -13.42
C GLN A 519 17.05 -28.18 -13.13
N PHE A 520 17.74 -28.41 -12.02
CA PHE A 520 18.92 -27.65 -11.62
C PHE A 520 20.18 -28.04 -12.41
N LEU A 521 20.11 -29.09 -13.22
CA LEU A 521 21.14 -29.47 -14.20
C LEU A 521 20.72 -29.09 -15.62
N ASP A 522 19.66 -28.29 -15.78
CA ASP A 522 19.05 -27.92 -17.06
C ASP A 522 18.63 -29.12 -17.94
N LYS A 523 18.43 -30.30 -17.33
CA LYS A 523 18.00 -31.53 -18.01
C LYS A 523 16.48 -31.61 -18.14
N ARG A 524 15.91 -30.61 -18.80
CA ARG A 524 14.45 -30.43 -18.94
C ARG A 524 13.72 -31.67 -19.45
N GLN A 525 14.16 -32.24 -20.58
CA GLN A 525 13.46 -33.34 -21.25
C GLN A 525 13.39 -34.59 -20.38
N GLU A 526 14.48 -34.90 -19.67
CA GLU A 526 14.55 -36.04 -18.76
C GLU A 526 13.64 -35.81 -17.54
N ALA A 527 13.70 -34.61 -16.94
CA ALA A 527 12.83 -34.24 -15.82
C ALA A 527 11.34 -34.36 -16.15
N VAL A 528 10.91 -33.78 -17.28
CA VAL A 528 9.53 -33.81 -17.77
C VAL A 528 9.08 -35.24 -18.09
N SER A 529 9.94 -36.04 -18.73
CA SER A 529 9.63 -37.44 -19.05
C SER A 529 9.37 -38.28 -17.79
N ILE A 530 10.19 -38.11 -16.75
CA ILE A 530 10.02 -38.84 -15.49
C ILE A 530 8.74 -38.40 -14.77
N ILE A 531 8.52 -37.11 -14.59
CA ILE A 531 7.35 -36.64 -13.84
C ILE A 531 6.03 -36.88 -14.59
N GLN A 532 6.04 -36.85 -15.93
CA GLN A 532 4.88 -37.22 -16.75
C GLN A 532 4.54 -38.71 -16.56
N LYS A 533 5.52 -39.61 -16.59
CA LYS A 533 5.29 -41.04 -16.31
C LYS A 533 4.70 -41.29 -14.92
N LEU A 534 5.15 -40.53 -13.91
CA LEU A 534 4.60 -40.60 -12.55
C LEU A 534 3.14 -40.12 -12.51
N SER A 535 2.84 -38.98 -13.14
CA SER A 535 1.48 -38.47 -13.29
C SER A 535 0.56 -39.44 -14.05
N ASP A 536 1.06 -40.12 -15.09
CA ASP A 536 0.28 -41.10 -15.85
C ASP A 536 0.02 -42.39 -15.04
N LYS A 537 1.00 -42.83 -14.24
CA LYS A 537 0.87 -44.00 -13.36
C LYS A 537 -0.07 -43.73 -12.18
N GLU A 538 -0.03 -42.52 -11.62
CA GLU A 538 -0.84 -42.11 -10.47
C GLU A 538 -1.61 -40.80 -10.78
N PRO A 539 -2.69 -40.86 -11.59
CA PRO A 539 -3.37 -39.67 -12.12
C PRO A 539 -4.08 -38.83 -11.06
N ASN A 540 -4.28 -39.37 -9.86
CA ASN A 540 -4.94 -38.71 -8.74
C ASN A 540 -3.94 -38.09 -7.74
N ASN A 541 -2.63 -38.19 -7.99
CA ASN A 541 -1.61 -37.65 -7.09
C ASN A 541 -1.31 -36.18 -7.43
N GLY A 542 -1.94 -35.25 -6.70
CA GLY A 542 -1.77 -33.81 -6.91
C GLY A 542 -0.33 -33.32 -6.73
N LEU A 543 0.51 -34.01 -5.94
CA LEU A 543 1.90 -33.62 -5.70
C LEU A 543 2.76 -33.77 -6.96
N TYR A 544 2.48 -34.77 -7.80
CA TYR A 544 3.19 -34.94 -9.07
C TYR A 544 2.85 -33.83 -10.05
N GLU A 545 1.59 -33.38 -10.08
CA GLU A 545 1.20 -32.22 -10.89
C GLU A 545 1.82 -30.90 -10.36
N ASP A 546 1.95 -30.74 -9.04
CA ASP A 546 2.65 -29.57 -8.46
C ASP A 546 4.14 -29.59 -8.84
N THR A 547 4.80 -30.74 -8.68
CA THR A 547 6.22 -30.92 -9.03
C THR A 547 6.44 -30.70 -10.54
N PHE A 548 5.51 -31.16 -11.37
CA PHE A 548 5.55 -30.91 -12.81
C PHE A 548 5.42 -29.41 -13.12
N GLY A 549 4.46 -28.74 -12.47
CA GLY A 549 4.33 -27.29 -12.58
C GLY A 549 5.62 -26.56 -12.17
N GLU A 550 6.28 -26.98 -11.08
CA GLU A 550 7.57 -26.41 -10.65
C GLU A 550 8.67 -26.56 -11.71
N ILE A 551 8.81 -27.76 -12.28
CA ILE A 551 9.80 -28.03 -13.33
C ILE A 551 9.55 -27.11 -14.53
N LEU A 552 8.31 -27.00 -14.99
CA LEU A 552 7.95 -26.11 -16.11
C LEU A 552 8.17 -24.63 -15.77
N MET A 553 7.84 -24.23 -14.55
CA MET A 553 8.05 -22.86 -14.06
C MET A 553 9.54 -22.50 -14.02
N TYR A 554 10.42 -23.43 -13.62
CA TYR A 554 11.88 -23.23 -13.65
C TYR A 554 12.38 -22.95 -15.07
N PHE A 555 11.85 -23.67 -16.07
CA PHE A 555 12.13 -23.43 -17.49
C PHE A 555 11.31 -22.29 -18.11
N GLN A 556 10.66 -21.46 -17.28
CA GLN A 556 9.90 -20.26 -17.67
C GLN A 556 8.69 -20.55 -18.58
N GLU A 557 8.18 -21.78 -18.58
CA GLU A 557 6.95 -22.18 -19.28
C GLU A 557 5.73 -21.93 -18.41
N TYR A 558 5.50 -20.65 -18.10
CA TYR A 558 4.52 -20.24 -17.09
C TYR A 558 3.07 -20.61 -17.43
N GLU A 559 2.69 -20.65 -18.71
CA GLU A 559 1.34 -21.05 -19.13
C GLU A 559 1.06 -22.54 -18.86
N GLU A 560 1.99 -23.42 -19.24
CA GLU A 560 1.87 -24.86 -18.99
C GLU A 560 2.02 -25.18 -17.50
N ALA A 561 2.94 -24.50 -16.80
CA ALA A 561 3.08 -24.59 -15.36
C ALA A 561 1.77 -24.24 -14.64
N ALA A 562 1.09 -23.16 -15.05
CA ALA A 562 -0.19 -22.76 -14.48
C ALA A 562 -1.26 -23.84 -14.66
N LYS A 563 -1.34 -24.50 -15.82
CA LYS A 563 -2.27 -25.63 -16.05
C LYS A 563 -2.00 -26.78 -15.10
N LYS A 564 -0.74 -27.13 -14.89
CA LYS A 564 -0.32 -28.20 -13.96
C LYS A 564 -0.65 -27.86 -12.50
N PHE A 565 -0.37 -26.62 -12.07
CA PHE A 565 -0.76 -26.17 -10.74
C PHE A 565 -2.28 -26.15 -10.53
N VAL A 566 -3.07 -25.72 -11.52
CA VAL A 566 -4.54 -25.80 -11.44
C VAL A 566 -5.00 -27.25 -11.28
N LYS A 567 -4.43 -28.19 -12.05
CA LYS A 567 -4.74 -29.63 -11.91
C LYS A 567 -4.35 -30.15 -10.52
N SER A 568 -3.19 -29.76 -10.00
CA SER A 568 -2.76 -30.09 -8.63
C SER A 568 -3.76 -29.62 -7.56
N LEU A 569 -4.24 -28.37 -7.66
CA LEU A 569 -5.23 -27.80 -6.74
C LEU A 569 -6.59 -28.53 -6.79
N VAL A 570 -6.97 -29.08 -7.94
CA VAL A 570 -8.20 -29.88 -8.10
C VAL A 570 -8.03 -31.26 -7.46
N LEU A 571 -6.86 -31.89 -7.59
CA LEU A 571 -6.60 -33.23 -7.10
C LEU A 571 -6.28 -33.29 -5.60
N GLY A 572 -5.68 -32.23 -5.03
CA GLY A 572 -5.15 -32.24 -3.67
C GLY A 572 -5.59 -31.05 -2.81
N SER A 573 -6.83 -30.56 -2.93
CA SER A 573 -7.27 -29.26 -2.42
C SER A 573 -7.03 -28.95 -0.93
N ASP A 574 -6.71 -29.95 -0.10
CA ASP A 574 -6.43 -29.79 1.34
C ASP A 574 -5.02 -30.23 1.78
N GLU A 575 -4.15 -30.59 0.84
CA GLU A 575 -2.80 -31.07 1.12
C GLU A 575 -1.85 -29.99 1.70
N TRP A 576 -0.79 -30.45 2.36
CA TRP A 576 0.17 -29.58 3.07
C TRP A 576 0.88 -28.57 2.15
N TYR A 577 1.00 -28.85 0.85
CA TYR A 577 1.73 -28.03 -0.12
C TYR A 577 0.84 -27.00 -0.84
N ILE A 578 -0.49 -27.03 -0.64
CA ILE A 578 -1.46 -26.26 -1.45
C ILE A 578 -1.27 -24.75 -1.38
N PHE A 579 -0.88 -24.21 -0.22
CA PHE A 579 -0.58 -22.79 -0.11
C PHE A 579 0.59 -22.36 -1.00
N GLN A 580 1.57 -23.25 -1.18
CA GLN A 580 2.72 -23.03 -2.06
C GLN A 580 2.26 -23.06 -3.51
N THR A 581 1.41 -24.02 -3.88
CA THR A 581 0.81 -24.13 -5.22
C THR A 581 0.03 -22.88 -5.60
N TYR A 582 -0.79 -22.33 -4.71
CA TYR A 582 -1.49 -21.06 -4.95
C TYR A 582 -0.53 -19.89 -5.20
N ILE A 583 0.58 -19.82 -4.44
CA ILE A 583 1.60 -18.78 -4.64
C ILE A 583 2.32 -18.95 -5.97
N LYS A 584 2.79 -20.16 -6.29
CA LYS A 584 3.46 -20.48 -7.57
C LYS A 584 2.54 -20.19 -8.77
N LEU A 585 1.26 -20.56 -8.67
CA LEU A 585 0.24 -20.26 -9.68
C LEU A 585 0.04 -18.75 -9.85
N GLY A 586 -0.01 -18.00 -8.74
CA GLY A 586 -0.06 -16.54 -8.77
C GLY A 586 1.15 -15.90 -9.46
N ILE A 587 2.35 -16.43 -9.22
CA ILE A 587 3.59 -16.01 -9.88
C ILE A 587 3.52 -16.30 -11.39
N CYS A 588 3.05 -17.47 -11.79
CA CYS A 588 2.86 -17.81 -13.20
C CYS A 588 1.88 -16.85 -13.89
N TYR A 589 0.73 -16.57 -13.27
CA TYR A 589 -0.23 -15.62 -13.83
C TYR A 589 0.32 -14.20 -13.95
N LYS A 590 1.17 -13.76 -13.00
CA LYS A 590 1.86 -12.46 -13.12
C LYS A 590 2.80 -12.47 -14.33
N ALA A 591 3.60 -13.53 -14.48
CA ALA A 591 4.54 -13.66 -15.59
C ALA A 591 3.84 -13.68 -16.97
N THR A 592 2.63 -14.24 -17.06
CA THR A 592 1.83 -14.26 -18.29
C THR A 592 0.95 -12.99 -18.46
N GLY A 593 1.08 -11.99 -17.58
CA GLY A 593 0.31 -10.73 -17.66
C GLY A 593 -1.14 -10.79 -17.16
N ASN A 594 -1.58 -11.91 -16.58
CA ASN A 594 -2.91 -12.11 -16.00
C ASN A 594 -2.97 -11.58 -14.56
N LEU A 595 -2.84 -10.26 -14.39
CA LEU A 595 -2.64 -9.60 -13.08
C LEU A 595 -3.79 -9.85 -12.07
N ASP A 596 -5.03 -9.94 -12.54
CA ASP A 596 -6.19 -10.22 -11.68
C ASP A 596 -6.13 -11.64 -11.08
N LEU A 597 -5.80 -12.64 -11.90
CA LEU A 597 -5.64 -14.02 -11.45
C LEU A 597 -4.39 -14.17 -10.57
N ALA A 598 -3.34 -13.42 -10.86
CA ALA A 598 -2.14 -13.37 -10.02
C ALA A 598 -2.49 -12.90 -8.60
N ALA A 599 -3.14 -11.74 -8.46
CA ALA A 599 -3.52 -11.20 -7.16
C ALA A 599 -4.48 -12.11 -6.40
N LEU A 600 -5.44 -12.73 -7.10
CA LEU A 600 -6.39 -13.67 -6.51
C LEU A 600 -5.68 -14.88 -5.89
N ASN A 601 -4.79 -15.53 -6.64
CA ASN A 601 -4.13 -16.76 -6.18
C ASN A 601 -3.08 -16.48 -5.10
N LEU A 602 -2.35 -15.37 -5.18
CA LEU A 602 -1.41 -14.95 -4.12
C LEU A 602 -2.13 -14.69 -2.80
N LYS A 603 -3.28 -14.00 -2.82
CA LYS A 603 -4.10 -13.75 -1.62
C LYS A 603 -4.66 -15.05 -1.01
N LYS A 604 -5.11 -15.98 -1.85
CA LYS A 604 -5.56 -17.31 -1.38
C LYS A 604 -4.42 -18.08 -0.70
N GLY A 605 -3.21 -18.03 -1.27
CA GLY A 605 -2.01 -18.62 -0.65
C GLY A 605 -1.75 -18.05 0.75
N ILE A 606 -1.80 -16.71 0.89
CA ILE A 606 -1.64 -16.03 2.20
C ILE A 606 -2.70 -16.48 3.21
N GLU A 607 -3.97 -16.51 2.81
CA GLU A 607 -5.07 -16.90 3.69
C GLU A 607 -4.87 -18.33 4.24
N ILE A 608 -4.44 -19.26 3.39
CA ILE A 608 -4.17 -20.64 3.80
C ILE A 608 -2.95 -20.70 4.74
N ILE A 609 -1.90 -19.92 4.47
CA ILE A 609 -0.73 -19.83 5.37
C ILE A 609 -1.14 -19.35 6.75
N GLU A 610 -1.94 -18.29 6.82
CA GLU A 610 -2.37 -17.70 8.09
C GLU A 610 -3.20 -18.68 8.91
N LYS A 611 -4.04 -19.49 8.26
CA LYS A 611 -4.93 -20.46 8.90
C LYS A 611 -4.26 -21.79 9.25
N LYS A 612 -3.48 -22.38 8.35
CA LYS A 612 -3.03 -23.78 8.43
C LYS A 612 -1.56 -23.96 8.82
N VAL A 613 -0.68 -23.00 8.53
CA VAL A 613 0.78 -23.18 8.75
C VAL A 613 1.17 -22.72 10.16
N LYS A 614 1.68 -23.66 10.97
CA LYS A 614 2.10 -23.41 12.35
C LYS A 614 3.59 -23.11 12.50
N GLU A 615 4.43 -23.61 11.60
CA GLU A 615 5.88 -23.40 11.66
C GLU A 615 6.22 -21.94 11.31
N PRO A 616 6.79 -21.15 12.25
CA PRO A 616 7.00 -19.71 12.06
C PRO A 616 7.91 -19.38 10.88
N GLU A 617 8.97 -20.17 10.67
CA GLU A 617 9.95 -19.95 9.59
C GLU A 617 9.32 -20.18 8.21
N THR A 618 8.64 -21.31 8.03
CA THR A 618 7.93 -21.65 6.79
C THR A 618 6.81 -20.63 6.51
N LYS A 619 6.08 -20.20 7.56
CA LYS A 619 5.07 -19.15 7.46
C LYS A 619 5.68 -17.82 7.01
N GLN A 620 6.73 -17.35 7.66
CA GLN A 620 7.37 -16.08 7.35
C GLN A 620 7.97 -16.08 5.93
N LYS A 621 8.63 -17.18 5.52
CA LYS A 621 9.21 -17.31 4.19
C LYS A 621 8.16 -17.14 3.09
N TRP A 622 7.07 -17.89 3.15
CA TRP A 622 6.06 -17.89 2.09
C TRP A 622 5.16 -16.65 2.12
N LEU A 623 4.92 -16.05 3.29
CA LEU A 623 4.26 -14.75 3.37
C LEU A 623 5.10 -13.64 2.73
N THR A 624 6.41 -13.64 2.97
CA THR A 624 7.34 -12.69 2.34
C THR A 624 7.29 -12.82 0.81
N ILE A 625 7.37 -14.06 0.28
CA ILE A 625 7.27 -14.32 -1.17
C ILE A 625 5.92 -13.83 -1.71
N ALA A 626 4.80 -14.22 -1.09
CA ALA A 626 3.48 -13.83 -1.60
C ALA A 626 3.28 -12.31 -1.61
N ASN A 627 3.69 -11.63 -0.52
CA ASN A 627 3.56 -10.18 -0.39
C ASN A 627 4.46 -9.42 -1.37
N LEU A 628 5.67 -9.92 -1.64
CA LEU A 628 6.56 -9.38 -2.67
C LEU A 628 5.88 -9.37 -4.05
N PHE A 629 5.32 -10.51 -4.45
CA PHE A 629 4.67 -10.59 -5.75
C PHE A 629 3.35 -9.81 -5.81
N LEU A 630 2.66 -9.62 -4.68
CA LEU A 630 1.46 -8.80 -4.57
C LEU A 630 1.74 -7.29 -4.60
N SER A 631 2.86 -6.82 -4.06
CA SER A 631 3.22 -5.39 -4.08
C SER A 631 3.58 -4.87 -5.47
N ASP A 632 3.91 -5.80 -6.38
CA ASP A 632 4.29 -5.53 -7.76
C ASP A 632 3.10 -5.59 -8.76
N LEU A 633 1.90 -5.94 -8.28
CA LEU A 633 0.65 -6.01 -9.07
C LEU A 633 -0.17 -4.73 -8.89
#